data_AF-A0A3C0KQG5-F1
#
_entry.id   AF-A0A3C0KQG5-F1
#
_cell.length_a   1.000
_cell.length_b   1.000
_cell.length_c   1.000
_cell.angle_alpha   90.00
_cell.angle_beta   90.00
_cell.angle_gamma   90.00
#
_symmetry.space_group_name_H-M   'P 1'
#
loop_
_entity.id
_entity.type
_entity.pdbx_description
1 polymer ?
#
loop_
_entity_poly.entity_id
_entity_poly.type
_entity_poly.pdbx_seq_one_letter_code
_entity_poly.pdbx_strand_id
1 'polypeptide(L)'
;MANLRRFSQALFLLLFLWLFLQTESKGANELGYPVKIFLDADPLIWLTTILASRSFYGVFVLAITVIVATAMLGRVFCGWVCPLGTLHHLVGKLKKRNVSNKQVSFSSPHLYRIKYLLLTFLIVAALFGVQLAGLFDPLALLIRSLSLALYPMFSYALRSFFDGVYTWDVKFITVGSEYTYSFLKKTVLPFSQPLFLQGIFIGLIFFLILALNLREKRFWCKYICPLGAFLGLLSRYALLKRSVSEDCNGCGACQRSCQGGACLPGSPDVAIPDKAKIKKKEWKGAECLMCLNCDDPCPKNAVSFGFFRKPTSATLDLGKRRVLGSVLAGMAAAPLLRITPLAKTGVAEPTLIRPPGALAEEMFIKRCVKCGECMKVCITGGLQPAFLEAGLEGIWSPVLVPRIGYCEFRCTLCGQVC
;
A
#
# COMPACT_ATOMS: atom_id res chain seq x y z
N MET A 1 0.50 11.44 -23.57
CA MET A 1 0.38 10.25 -22.69
C MET A 1 0.04 10.56 -21.22
N ALA A 2 0.36 11.75 -20.70
CA ALA A 2 0.08 12.10 -19.29
C ALA A 2 -1.42 12.06 -18.90
N ASN A 3 -2.33 12.44 -19.82
CA ASN A 3 -3.77 12.40 -19.58
C ASN A 3 -4.30 10.96 -19.44
N LEU A 4 -3.82 10.04 -20.28
CA LEU A 4 -4.18 8.61 -20.20
C LEU A 4 -3.79 8.00 -18.84
N ARG A 5 -2.60 8.34 -18.34
CA ARG A 5 -2.18 7.91 -16.99
C ARG A 5 -3.06 8.48 -15.90
N ARG A 6 -3.39 9.77 -15.95
CA ARG A 6 -4.25 10.41 -14.95
C ARG A 6 -5.64 9.78 -14.96
N PHE A 7 -6.16 9.48 -16.15
CA PHE A 7 -7.41 8.76 -16.33
C PHE A 7 -7.34 7.35 -15.71
N SER A 8 -6.32 6.56 -16.02
CA SER A 8 -6.10 5.24 -15.41
C SER A 8 -6.01 5.33 -13.88
N GLN A 9 -5.22 6.26 -13.34
CA GLN A 9 -5.07 6.47 -11.90
C GLN A 9 -6.41 6.79 -11.23
N ALA A 10 -7.21 7.67 -11.84
CA ALA A 10 -8.53 8.03 -11.34
C ALA A 10 -9.50 6.84 -11.43
N LEU A 11 -9.51 6.12 -12.56
CA LEU A 11 -10.36 4.95 -12.77
C LEU A 11 -10.10 3.87 -11.72
N PHE A 12 -8.84 3.47 -11.51
CA PHE A 12 -8.51 2.44 -10.52
C PHE A 12 -8.71 2.90 -9.08
N LEU A 13 -8.47 4.18 -8.77
CA LEU A 13 -8.77 4.72 -7.44
C LEU A 13 -10.29 4.72 -7.18
N LEU A 14 -11.10 5.16 -8.15
CA LEU A 14 -12.56 5.15 -8.03
C LEU A 14 -13.10 3.73 -7.97
N LEU A 15 -12.57 2.80 -8.78
CA LEU A 15 -12.91 1.38 -8.71
C LEU A 15 -12.56 0.79 -7.34
N PHE A 16 -11.38 1.10 -6.81
CA PHE A 16 -10.98 0.67 -5.47
C PHE A 16 -11.91 1.22 -4.39
N LEU A 17 -12.24 2.52 -4.42
CA LEU A 17 -13.15 3.13 -3.45
C LEU A 17 -14.58 2.58 -3.58
N TRP A 18 -15.03 2.33 -4.80
CA TRP A 18 -16.34 1.72 -5.06
C TRP A 18 -16.38 0.29 -4.52
N LEU A 19 -15.42 -0.57 -4.87
CA LEU A 19 -15.32 -1.93 -4.32
C LEU A 19 -15.18 -1.92 -2.80
N PHE A 20 -14.39 -1.00 -2.26
CA PHE A 20 -14.26 -0.81 -0.82
C PHE A 20 -15.64 -0.55 -0.21
N LEU A 21 -16.41 0.42 -0.69
CA LEU A 21 -17.76 0.72 -0.19
C LEU A 21 -18.76 -0.43 -0.42
N GLN A 22 -18.61 -1.22 -1.49
CA GLN A 22 -19.43 -2.43 -1.70
C GLN A 22 -19.03 -3.59 -0.78
N THR A 23 -17.80 -3.58 -0.24
CA THR A 23 -17.32 -4.55 0.74
C THR A 23 -17.84 -4.20 2.12
N GLU A 24 -19.15 -4.29 2.26
CA GLU A 24 -19.89 -4.07 3.49
C GLU A 24 -21.25 -4.77 3.44
N SER A 25 -21.74 -5.23 4.58
CA SER A 25 -23.09 -5.77 4.67
C SER A 25 -24.14 -4.66 4.57
N LYS A 26 -25.02 -4.78 3.58
CA LYS A 26 -26.20 -3.93 3.42
C LYS A 26 -27.47 -4.57 4.00
N GLY A 27 -27.30 -5.46 4.99
CA GLY A 27 -28.39 -6.24 5.60
C GLY A 27 -28.58 -7.64 5.00
N ALA A 28 -27.77 -8.03 4.01
CA ALA A 28 -27.68 -9.40 3.50
C ALA A 28 -26.43 -10.11 4.04
N ASN A 29 -26.50 -11.45 4.14
CA ASN A 29 -25.39 -12.31 4.55
C ASN A 29 -24.48 -12.74 3.38
N GLU A 30 -24.61 -12.09 2.22
CA GLU A 30 -23.75 -12.31 1.05
C GLU A 30 -23.12 -10.99 0.62
N LEU A 31 -21.82 -11.04 0.36
CA LEU A 31 -21.07 -9.94 -0.23
C LEU A 31 -21.08 -10.08 -1.75
N GLY A 32 -21.17 -8.95 -2.44
CA GLY A 32 -20.99 -8.91 -3.90
C GLY A 32 -19.53 -9.13 -4.27
N TYR A 33 -18.83 -8.04 -4.62
CA TYR A 33 -17.43 -8.10 -5.02
C TYR A 33 -16.53 -7.50 -3.94
N PRO A 34 -15.79 -8.32 -3.18
CA PRO A 34 -14.90 -7.82 -2.14
C PRO A 34 -13.69 -7.08 -2.75
N VAL A 35 -13.21 -6.04 -2.07
CA VAL A 35 -12.02 -5.28 -2.45
C VAL A 35 -10.74 -6.11 -2.35
N LYS A 36 -10.81 -7.30 -1.72
CA LYS A 36 -9.84 -8.40 -1.78
C LYS A 36 -9.25 -8.63 -3.17
N ILE A 37 -9.98 -8.39 -4.26
CA ILE A 37 -9.43 -8.52 -5.63
C ILE A 37 -8.13 -7.72 -5.85
N PHE A 38 -7.96 -6.57 -5.17
CA PHE A 38 -6.70 -5.82 -5.21
C PHE A 38 -5.59 -6.50 -4.41
N LEU A 39 -5.90 -7.11 -3.26
CA LEU A 39 -4.95 -7.90 -2.48
C LEU A 39 -4.55 -9.17 -3.23
N ASP A 40 -5.48 -9.81 -3.94
CA ASP A 40 -5.20 -10.98 -4.79
C ASP A 40 -4.32 -10.63 -6.00
N ALA A 41 -4.29 -9.36 -6.39
CA ALA A 41 -3.37 -8.82 -7.39
C ALA A 41 -1.98 -8.46 -6.81
N ASP A 42 -1.75 -8.67 -5.51
CA ASP A 42 -0.48 -8.38 -4.87
C ASP A 42 0.48 -9.60 -4.88
N PRO A 43 1.54 -9.58 -5.70
CA PRO A 43 2.44 -10.71 -5.80
C PRO A 43 3.37 -10.88 -4.60
N LEU A 44 3.60 -9.83 -3.80
CA LEU A 44 4.42 -9.95 -2.60
C LEU A 44 3.63 -10.69 -1.52
N ILE A 45 2.38 -10.29 -1.27
CA ILE A 45 1.51 -10.96 -0.30
C ILE A 45 1.33 -12.43 -0.68
N TRP A 46 1.07 -12.70 -1.97
CA TRP A 46 0.93 -14.06 -2.47
C TRP A 46 2.16 -14.90 -2.13
N LEU A 47 3.35 -14.41 -2.50
CA LEU A 47 4.60 -15.09 -2.26
C LEU A 47 4.86 -15.31 -0.76
N THR A 48 4.77 -14.27 0.07
CA THR A 48 5.09 -14.42 1.50
C THR A 48 4.07 -15.28 2.24
N THR A 49 2.81 -15.29 1.81
CA THR A 49 1.77 -16.15 2.39
C THR A 49 2.05 -17.62 2.10
N ILE A 50 2.45 -17.96 0.88
CA ILE A 50 2.86 -19.33 0.52
C ILE A 50 4.09 -19.75 1.33
N LEU A 51 5.11 -18.88 1.41
CA LEU A 51 6.34 -19.20 2.13
C LEU A 51 6.09 -19.39 3.63
N ALA A 52 5.25 -18.55 4.24
CA ALA A 52 4.93 -18.61 5.67
C ALA A 52 4.02 -19.78 6.02
N SER A 53 2.96 -20.01 5.24
CA SER A 53 1.97 -21.06 5.51
C SER A 53 2.36 -22.44 4.96
N ARG A 54 3.38 -22.51 4.10
CA ARG A 54 3.83 -23.73 3.40
C ARG A 54 2.73 -24.43 2.62
N SER A 55 1.76 -23.67 2.13
CA SER A 55 0.62 -24.23 1.42
C SER A 55 0.15 -23.31 0.30
N PHE A 56 -0.26 -23.93 -0.80
CA PHE A 56 -0.82 -23.28 -1.97
C PHE A 56 -2.33 -23.22 -1.84
N TYR A 57 -2.87 -22.06 -1.49
CA TYR A 57 -4.30 -21.81 -1.49
C TYR A 57 -4.67 -20.96 -2.69
N GLY A 58 -5.25 -21.60 -3.71
CA GLY A 58 -5.79 -20.91 -4.89
C GLY A 58 -4.73 -20.45 -5.91
N VAL A 59 -5.15 -20.39 -7.16
CA VAL A 59 -4.36 -19.78 -8.25
C VAL A 59 -4.59 -18.27 -8.18
N PHE A 60 -3.62 -17.52 -7.65
CA PHE A 60 -3.63 -16.05 -7.70
C PHE A 60 -3.30 -15.59 -9.13
N VAL A 61 -4.23 -15.83 -10.06
CA VAL A 61 -4.09 -15.48 -11.48
C VAL A 61 -3.78 -13.98 -11.64
N LEU A 62 -4.39 -13.14 -10.80
CA LEU A 62 -4.15 -11.69 -10.77
C LEU A 62 -2.71 -11.38 -10.35
N ALA A 63 -2.25 -12.01 -9.27
CA ALA A 63 -0.85 -12.25 -8.89
C ALA A 63 0.14 -12.31 -10.08
N ILE A 64 -0.04 -13.39 -10.83
CA ILE A 64 0.79 -13.76 -11.96
C ILE A 64 0.66 -12.73 -13.08
N THR A 65 -0.54 -12.24 -13.34
CA THR A 65 -0.80 -11.21 -14.36
C THR A 65 -0.01 -9.93 -14.06
N VAL A 66 0.04 -9.49 -12.79
CA VAL A 66 0.84 -8.32 -12.37
C VAL A 66 2.34 -8.57 -12.52
N ILE A 67 2.82 -9.78 -12.21
CA ILE A 67 4.22 -10.18 -12.40
C ILE A 67 4.60 -10.11 -13.89
N VAL A 68 3.80 -10.74 -14.76
CA VAL A 68 4.02 -10.77 -16.21
C VAL A 68 3.97 -9.35 -16.80
N ALA A 69 2.93 -8.58 -16.45
CA ALA A 69 2.81 -7.19 -16.88
C ALA A 69 4.01 -6.35 -16.42
N THR A 70 4.53 -6.59 -15.20
CA THR A 70 5.71 -5.90 -14.69
C THR A 70 6.99 -6.30 -15.42
N ALA A 71 7.14 -7.59 -15.74
CA ALA A 71 8.26 -8.11 -16.51
C ALA A 71 8.24 -7.63 -17.97
N MET A 72 7.08 -7.27 -18.53
CA MET A 72 6.97 -6.74 -19.90
C MET A 72 7.09 -5.22 -19.94
N LEU A 73 6.32 -4.51 -19.11
CA LEU A 73 6.13 -3.06 -19.20
C LEU A 73 6.90 -2.26 -18.14
N GLY A 74 7.58 -2.94 -17.21
CA GLY A 74 8.21 -2.32 -16.03
C GLY A 74 7.20 -2.08 -14.92
N ARG A 75 7.49 -1.21 -13.95
CA ARG A 75 6.63 -0.97 -12.77
C ARG A 75 5.38 -0.13 -13.06
N VAL A 76 4.64 -0.46 -14.10
CA VAL A 76 3.40 0.22 -14.52
C VAL A 76 2.35 0.13 -13.40
N PHE A 77 2.25 -0.99 -12.69
CA PHE A 77 1.31 -1.16 -11.57
C PHE A 77 1.42 -0.03 -10.53
N CYS A 78 2.64 0.26 -10.03
CA CYS A 78 2.88 1.35 -9.07
C CYS A 78 2.60 2.75 -9.64
N GLY A 79 2.67 2.91 -10.97
CA GLY A 79 2.49 4.18 -11.67
C GLY A 79 1.04 4.47 -12.07
N TRP A 80 0.26 3.45 -12.40
CA TRP A 80 -1.00 3.56 -13.14
C TRP A 80 -2.21 2.90 -12.45
N VAL A 81 -1.98 1.88 -11.63
CA VAL A 81 -3.03 1.01 -11.06
C VAL A 81 -3.12 1.15 -9.54
N CYS A 82 -1.99 1.19 -8.83
CA CYS A 82 -1.95 1.16 -7.37
C CYS A 82 -2.68 2.37 -6.74
N PRO A 83 -3.76 2.15 -5.95
CA PRO A 83 -4.56 3.23 -5.36
C PRO A 83 -3.77 4.06 -4.35
N LEU A 84 -2.91 3.42 -3.53
CA LEU A 84 -2.02 4.15 -2.60
C LEU A 84 -1.02 5.04 -3.38
N GLY A 85 -0.51 4.55 -4.51
CA GLY A 85 0.36 5.33 -5.40
C GLY A 85 -0.34 6.57 -5.97
N THR A 86 -1.62 6.44 -6.35
CA THR A 86 -2.46 7.58 -6.78
C THR A 86 -2.70 8.55 -5.63
N LEU A 87 -3.02 8.07 -4.42
CA LEU A 87 -3.23 8.92 -3.25
C LEU A 87 -1.98 9.73 -2.90
N HIS A 88 -0.80 9.10 -2.92
CA HIS A 88 0.46 9.83 -2.78
C HIS A 88 0.70 10.81 -3.95
N HIS A 89 0.30 10.49 -5.18
CA HIS A 89 0.43 11.45 -6.27
C HIS A 89 -0.46 12.70 -6.05
N LEU A 90 -1.67 12.52 -5.52
CA LEU A 90 -2.60 13.61 -5.21
C LEU A 90 -2.09 14.48 -4.05
N VAL A 91 -1.71 13.87 -2.92
CA VAL A 91 -1.18 14.62 -1.77
C VAL A 91 0.10 15.37 -2.13
N GLY A 92 0.94 14.80 -3.00
CA GLY A 92 2.15 15.46 -3.48
C GLY A 92 1.90 16.70 -4.36
N LYS A 93 0.68 16.90 -4.86
CA LYS A 93 0.26 18.11 -5.60
C LYS A 93 -0.27 19.21 -4.70
N LEU A 94 -0.72 18.90 -3.48
CA LEU A 94 -1.27 19.89 -2.52
C LEU A 94 -0.21 20.87 -2.01
N LYS A 95 1.07 20.57 -2.20
CA LYS A 95 2.16 21.49 -1.88
C LYS A 95 2.07 22.75 -2.75
N LYS A 96 1.79 23.91 -2.14
CA LYS A 96 1.82 25.22 -2.80
C LYS A 96 3.14 25.40 -3.55
N ARG A 97 3.04 25.85 -4.81
CA ARG A 97 4.10 26.15 -5.78
C ARG A 97 5.08 27.27 -5.34
N ASN A 98 5.03 27.71 -4.07
CA ASN A 98 5.74 28.88 -3.55
C ASN A 98 7.05 28.58 -2.81
N VAL A 99 7.47 27.31 -2.72
CA VAL A 99 8.83 27.02 -2.25
C VAL A 99 9.77 27.21 -3.44
N SER A 100 10.46 28.35 -3.41
CA SER A 100 11.54 28.78 -4.28
C SER A 100 12.32 27.64 -4.95
N ASN A 101 12.72 27.92 -6.20
CA ASN A 101 13.43 27.14 -7.22
C ASN A 101 14.73 26.41 -6.77
N LYS A 102 15.01 26.28 -5.46
CA LYS A 102 16.07 25.49 -4.83
C LYS A 102 15.54 24.15 -4.30
N GLN A 103 14.80 23.38 -5.09
CA GLN A 103 14.59 21.96 -4.76
C GLN A 103 15.76 21.14 -5.29
N VAL A 104 16.88 21.20 -4.56
CA VAL A 104 17.78 20.05 -4.49
C VAL A 104 16.95 18.95 -3.83
N SER A 105 16.44 18.02 -4.64
CA SER A 105 15.81 16.80 -4.14
C SER A 105 16.74 16.21 -3.10
N PHE A 106 16.36 16.24 -1.83
CA PHE A 106 17.05 15.60 -0.70
C PHE A 106 16.91 14.08 -0.83
N SER A 107 17.24 13.55 -2.01
CA SER A 107 17.29 12.12 -2.26
C SER A 107 18.58 11.66 -1.63
N SER A 108 18.56 11.38 -0.33
CA SER A 108 19.67 10.69 0.31
C SER A 108 19.97 9.45 -0.54
N PRO A 109 21.16 9.37 -1.17
CA PRO A 109 21.45 8.39 -2.21
C PRO A 109 21.47 6.95 -1.66
N HIS A 110 21.19 6.75 -0.37
CA HIS A 110 21.24 5.46 0.30
C HIS A 110 19.89 5.01 0.87
N LEU A 111 18.93 5.91 1.07
CA LEU A 111 17.63 5.56 1.68
C LEU A 111 16.78 4.64 0.80
N TYR A 112 16.96 4.67 -0.52
CA TYR A 112 16.27 3.77 -1.45
C TYR A 112 16.59 2.28 -1.18
N ARG A 113 17.70 1.98 -0.50
CA ARG A 113 18.08 0.61 -0.14
C ARG A 113 17.17 0.03 0.93
N ILE A 114 16.54 0.85 1.77
CA ILE A 114 15.73 0.42 2.92
C ILE A 114 14.63 -0.54 2.48
N LYS A 115 13.82 -0.18 1.48
CA LYS A 115 12.77 -1.08 0.96
C LYS A 115 13.29 -2.42 0.43
N TYR A 116 14.51 -2.49 -0.12
CA TYR A 116 15.08 -3.75 -0.60
C TYR A 116 15.60 -4.60 0.57
N LEU A 117 16.20 -3.97 1.58
CA LEU A 117 16.60 -4.65 2.81
C LEU A 117 15.37 -5.14 3.58
N LEU A 118 14.30 -4.33 3.64
CA LEU A 118 13.02 -4.72 4.20
C LEU A 118 12.40 -5.88 3.43
N LEU A 119 12.41 -5.83 2.08
CA LEU A 119 11.95 -6.96 1.26
C LEU A 119 12.71 -8.25 1.58
N THR A 120 14.04 -8.21 1.63
CA THR A 120 14.86 -9.38 1.99
C THR A 120 14.50 -9.89 3.38
N PHE A 121 14.39 -8.99 4.36
CA PHE A 121 13.96 -9.34 5.71
C PHE A 121 12.59 -10.04 5.71
N LEU A 122 11.60 -9.49 5.00
CA LEU A 122 10.23 -10.03 4.96
C LEU A 122 10.15 -11.40 4.28
N ILE A 123 10.87 -11.60 3.16
CA ILE A 123 10.92 -12.90 2.48
C ILE A 123 11.58 -13.94 3.38
N VAL A 124 12.71 -13.60 4.01
CA VAL A 124 13.40 -14.53 4.90
C VAL A 124 12.55 -14.83 6.13
N ALA A 125 11.95 -13.83 6.78
CA ALA A 125 11.03 -14.06 7.91
C ALA A 125 9.85 -14.97 7.50
N ALA A 126 9.28 -14.78 6.30
CA ALA A 126 8.23 -15.64 5.78
C ALA A 126 8.72 -17.09 5.57
N LEU A 127 9.96 -17.32 5.13
CA LEU A 127 10.52 -18.68 5.03
C LEU A 127 10.55 -19.41 6.39
N PHE A 128 10.75 -18.68 7.48
CA PHE A 128 10.72 -19.20 8.86
C PHE A 128 9.31 -19.17 9.48
N GLY A 129 8.27 -18.96 8.68
CA GLY A 129 6.88 -19.04 9.12
C GLY A 129 6.37 -17.79 9.85
N VAL A 130 6.96 -16.62 9.59
CA VAL A 130 6.56 -15.32 10.16
C VAL A 130 6.00 -14.42 9.06
N GLN A 131 4.70 -14.12 9.10
CA GLN A 131 4.03 -13.30 8.10
C GLN A 131 3.89 -11.84 8.55
N LEU A 132 4.88 -11.01 8.21
CA LEU A 132 4.90 -9.57 8.50
C LEU A 132 4.63 -8.69 7.27
N ALA A 133 4.52 -9.27 6.07
CA ALA A 133 4.41 -8.51 4.82
C ALA A 133 3.21 -7.55 4.83
N GLY A 134 2.06 -8.01 5.32
CA GLY A 134 0.83 -7.21 5.40
C GLY A 134 0.90 -5.95 6.28
N LEU A 135 1.93 -5.81 7.13
CA LEU A 135 2.15 -4.57 7.88
C LEU A 135 2.73 -3.45 7.00
N PHE A 136 3.57 -3.81 6.04
CA PHE A 136 4.29 -2.90 5.15
C PHE A 136 3.78 -2.92 3.71
N ASP A 137 2.80 -3.77 3.43
CA ASP A 137 2.17 -3.84 2.13
C ASP A 137 1.32 -2.58 1.86
N PRO A 138 1.48 -1.90 0.71
CA PRO A 138 0.73 -0.69 0.43
C PRO A 138 -0.78 -0.89 0.34
N LEU A 139 -1.27 -2.06 -0.11
CA LEU A 139 -2.69 -2.34 -0.26
C LEU A 139 -3.31 -2.75 1.07
N ALA A 140 -2.67 -3.64 1.82
CA ALA A 140 -3.13 -4.00 3.17
C ALA A 140 -3.09 -2.80 4.12
N LEU A 141 -2.07 -1.95 4.04
CA LEU A 141 -2.00 -0.70 4.80
C LEU A 141 -3.17 0.23 4.43
N LEU A 142 -3.43 0.44 3.13
CA LEU A 142 -4.50 1.31 2.67
C LEU A 142 -5.88 0.79 3.12
N ILE A 143 -6.16 -0.49 2.90
CA ILE A 143 -7.43 -1.11 3.27
C ILE A 143 -7.61 -1.06 4.79
N ARG A 144 -6.58 -1.39 5.59
CA ARG A 144 -6.66 -1.34 7.06
C ARG A 144 -6.94 0.07 7.56
N SER A 145 -6.22 1.07 7.06
CA SER A 145 -6.41 2.46 7.48
C SER A 145 -7.76 3.02 7.06
N LEU A 146 -8.28 2.61 5.89
CA LEU A 146 -9.63 2.97 5.48
C LEU A 146 -10.68 2.28 6.35
N SER A 147 -10.60 0.95 6.52
CA SER A 147 -11.55 0.14 7.28
C SER A 147 -11.65 0.53 8.75
N LEU A 148 -10.50 0.71 9.42
CA LEU A 148 -10.45 0.80 10.89
C LEU A 148 -10.36 2.23 11.41
N ALA A 149 -10.08 3.21 10.57
CA ALA A 149 -9.88 4.60 10.99
C ALA A 149 -10.70 5.58 10.16
N LEU A 150 -10.39 5.72 8.86
CA LEU A 150 -10.96 6.78 8.03
C LEU A 150 -12.46 6.60 7.78
N TYR A 151 -12.91 5.38 7.48
CA TYR A 151 -14.32 5.11 7.20
C TYR A 151 -15.23 5.25 8.43
N PRO A 152 -14.87 4.70 9.61
CA PRO A 152 -15.58 4.99 10.86
C PRO A 152 -15.62 6.48 11.20
N MET A 153 -14.48 7.18 11.09
CA MET A 153 -14.38 8.61 11.35
C MET A 153 -15.28 9.43 10.42
N PHE A 154 -15.25 9.13 9.12
CA PHE A 154 -16.11 9.78 8.13
C PHE A 154 -17.59 9.51 8.40
N SER A 155 -17.93 8.26 8.73
CA SER A 155 -19.30 7.85 9.04
C SER A 155 -19.83 8.53 10.30
N TYR A 156 -19.01 8.64 11.34
CA TYR A 156 -19.36 9.36 12.56
C TYR A 156 -19.57 10.85 12.28
N ALA A 157 -18.60 11.50 11.61
CA ALA A 157 -18.67 12.92 11.28
C ALA A 157 -19.92 13.26 10.44
N LEU A 158 -20.26 12.44 9.44
CA LEU A 158 -21.48 12.61 8.66
C LEU A 158 -22.72 12.49 9.54
N ARG A 159 -22.84 11.46 10.38
CA ARG A 159 -24.01 11.31 11.26
C ARG A 159 -24.14 12.48 12.23
N SER A 160 -23.07 12.87 12.90
CA SER A 160 -23.08 14.04 13.80
C SER A 160 -23.45 15.34 13.07
N PHE A 161 -23.02 15.51 11.82
CA PHE A 161 -23.42 16.66 11.02
C PHE A 161 -24.93 16.67 10.75
N PHE A 162 -25.49 15.54 10.28
CA PHE A 162 -26.93 15.44 10.02
C PHE A 162 -27.77 15.56 11.30
N ASP A 163 -27.35 14.93 12.40
CA ASP A 163 -28.00 15.05 13.71
C ASP A 163 -27.99 16.52 14.19
N GLY A 164 -26.89 17.24 13.97
CA GLY A 164 -26.81 18.68 14.22
C GLY A 164 -27.80 19.46 13.35
N VAL A 165 -27.89 19.17 12.06
CA VAL A 165 -28.87 19.82 11.16
C VAL A 165 -30.31 19.60 11.62
N TYR A 166 -30.65 18.39 12.09
CA TYR A 166 -32.00 18.08 12.60
C TYR A 166 -32.36 18.88 13.88
N THR A 167 -31.38 19.18 14.73
CA THR A 167 -31.63 19.97 15.96
C THR A 167 -31.90 21.45 15.70
N TRP A 168 -31.60 21.96 14.51
CA TRP A 168 -31.78 23.38 14.16
C TRP A 168 -33.17 23.69 13.58
N ASP A 169 -34.03 22.67 13.40
CA ASP A 169 -35.47 22.73 13.04
C ASP A 169 -35.87 23.72 11.91
N VAL A 170 -34.99 23.94 10.93
CA VAL A 170 -35.32 24.74 9.75
C VAL A 170 -36.05 23.85 8.74
N LYS A 171 -37.39 23.94 8.68
CA LYS A 171 -38.29 23.11 7.83
C LYS A 171 -37.84 22.89 6.38
N PHE A 172 -37.17 23.87 5.75
CA PHE A 172 -36.70 23.73 4.37
C PHE A 172 -35.42 22.89 4.25
N ILE A 173 -34.55 22.98 5.26
CA ILE A 173 -33.27 22.26 5.29
C ILE A 173 -33.50 20.80 5.68
N THR A 174 -34.45 20.53 6.60
CA THR A 174 -34.74 19.18 7.10
C THR A 174 -35.24 18.24 6.00
N VAL A 175 -36.14 18.68 5.12
CA VAL A 175 -36.65 17.86 3.99
C VAL A 175 -35.55 17.50 3.00
N GLY A 176 -34.69 18.47 2.63
CA GLY A 176 -33.55 18.24 1.75
C GLY A 176 -32.48 17.34 2.37
N SER A 177 -32.25 17.48 3.69
CA SER A 177 -31.30 16.66 4.42
C SER A 177 -31.77 15.22 4.62
N GLU A 178 -33.07 14.97 4.78
CA GLU A 178 -33.61 13.60 4.90
C GLU A 178 -33.42 12.79 3.62
N TYR A 179 -33.74 13.39 2.48
CA TYR A 179 -33.52 12.74 1.18
C TYR A 179 -32.03 12.41 0.98
N THR A 180 -31.16 13.37 1.26
CA THR A 180 -29.70 13.22 1.12
C THR A 180 -29.16 12.17 2.09
N TYR A 181 -29.62 12.17 3.35
CA TYR A 181 -29.21 11.22 4.36
C TYR A 181 -29.69 9.80 4.04
N SER A 182 -30.93 9.64 3.59
CA SER A 182 -31.48 8.34 3.16
C SER A 182 -30.70 7.76 1.97
N PHE A 183 -30.32 8.60 1.01
CA PHE A 183 -29.46 8.20 -0.10
C PHE A 183 -28.06 7.79 0.37
N LEU A 184 -27.41 8.61 1.20
CA LEU A 184 -26.10 8.29 1.78
C LEU A 184 -26.15 7.02 2.63
N LYS A 185 -27.24 6.78 3.36
CA LYS A 185 -27.46 5.56 4.15
C LYS A 185 -27.55 4.30 3.29
N LYS A 186 -28.10 4.40 2.09
CA LYS A 186 -28.20 3.27 1.15
C LYS A 186 -26.89 3.03 0.40
N THR A 187 -26.11 4.07 0.14
CA THR A 187 -24.95 3.99 -0.77
C THR A 187 -23.61 3.97 -0.06
N VAL A 188 -23.40 4.78 0.98
CA VAL A 188 -22.07 5.13 1.52
C VAL A 188 -21.92 4.87 3.01
N LEU A 189 -22.98 4.97 3.83
CA LEU A 189 -22.86 4.82 5.28
C LEU A 189 -23.02 3.36 5.71
N PRO A 190 -22.36 2.98 6.81
CA PRO A 190 -22.41 1.63 7.32
C PRO A 190 -23.76 1.33 7.97
N PHE A 191 -24.15 0.05 7.96
CA PHE A 191 -25.40 -0.43 8.58
C PHE A 191 -25.41 -0.12 10.08
N SER A 192 -24.34 -0.49 10.78
CA SER A 192 -24.02 -0.14 12.16
C SER A 192 -22.77 0.75 12.20
N GLN A 193 -22.63 1.65 13.16
CA GLN A 193 -21.40 2.44 13.30
C GLN A 193 -20.32 1.58 13.97
N PRO A 194 -19.24 1.20 13.26
CA PRO A 194 -18.18 0.42 13.88
C PRO A 194 -17.25 1.34 14.67
N LEU A 195 -16.88 0.93 15.88
CA LEU A 195 -15.84 1.58 16.68
C LEU A 195 -14.69 0.60 16.86
N PHE A 196 -13.46 1.06 16.63
CA PHE A 196 -12.27 0.21 16.72
C PHE A 196 -11.29 0.72 17.77
N LEU A 197 -10.85 -0.16 18.68
CA LEU A 197 -9.96 0.20 19.78
C LEU A 197 -8.66 0.88 19.31
N GLN A 198 -8.10 0.44 18.19
CA GLN A 198 -6.85 0.99 17.64
C GLN A 198 -7.06 1.93 16.45
N GLY A 199 -8.30 2.35 16.18
CA GLY A 199 -8.61 3.18 15.00
C GLY A 199 -7.83 4.49 14.96
N ILE A 200 -7.70 5.17 16.10
CA ILE A 200 -6.95 6.44 16.21
C ILE A 200 -5.46 6.21 15.87
N PHE A 201 -4.83 5.19 16.47
CA PHE A 201 -3.42 4.90 16.27
C PHE A 201 -3.10 4.56 14.81
N ILE A 202 -3.92 3.69 14.19
CA ILE A 202 -3.79 3.32 12.78
C ILE A 202 -4.01 4.53 11.87
N GLY A 203 -4.98 5.39 12.20
CA GLY A 203 -5.24 6.64 11.48
C GLY A 203 -4.06 7.61 11.53
N LEU A 204 -3.49 7.84 12.72
CA LEU A 204 -2.33 8.72 12.91
C LEU A 204 -1.12 8.24 12.10
N ILE A 205 -0.81 6.94 12.11
CA ILE A 205 0.26 6.36 11.29
C ILE A 205 0.01 6.64 9.80
N PHE A 206 -1.21 6.43 9.33
CA PHE A 206 -1.57 6.65 7.93
C PHE A 206 -1.45 8.11 7.51
N PHE A 207 -1.98 9.04 8.32
CA PHE A 207 -1.86 10.48 8.06
C PHE A 207 -0.40 10.95 8.13
N LEU A 208 0.42 10.40 9.02
CA LEU A 208 1.85 10.66 9.06
C LEU A 208 2.55 10.21 7.75
N ILE A 209 2.25 9.01 7.27
CA ILE A 209 2.79 8.50 5.99
C ILE A 209 2.37 9.39 4.82
N LEU A 210 1.13 9.87 4.79
CA LEU A 210 0.67 10.84 3.79
C LEU A 210 1.33 12.21 3.96
N ALA A 211 1.54 12.69 5.19
CA ALA A 211 2.17 13.98 5.46
C ALA A 211 3.65 14.01 5.04
N LEU A 212 4.38 12.90 5.22
CA LEU A 212 5.78 12.76 4.76
C LEU A 212 5.93 12.99 3.24
N ASN A 213 4.87 12.77 2.48
CA ASN A 213 4.82 13.02 1.06
C ASN A 213 4.91 14.51 0.67
N LEU A 214 4.62 15.42 1.62
CA LEU A 214 4.79 16.86 1.43
C LEU A 214 6.28 17.26 1.42
N ARG A 215 7.14 16.45 2.07
CA ARG A 215 8.59 16.61 2.04
C ARG A 215 9.17 16.03 0.74
N GLU A 216 8.85 14.78 0.45
CA GLU A 216 9.27 14.07 -0.77
C GLU A 216 8.10 13.38 -1.48
N LYS A 217 7.95 13.65 -2.78
CA LYS A 217 6.91 13.02 -3.61
C LYS A 217 7.08 11.49 -3.59
N ARG A 218 5.99 10.79 -3.33
CA ARG A 218 5.88 9.32 -3.21
C ARG A 218 6.89 8.73 -2.21
N PHE A 219 7.05 9.36 -1.05
CA PHE A 219 7.97 8.94 0.03
C PHE A 219 7.88 7.43 0.34
N TRP A 220 6.67 6.91 0.57
CA TRP A 220 6.44 5.48 0.86
C TRP A 220 6.95 4.58 -0.27
N CYS A 221 6.57 4.86 -1.52
CA CYS A 221 6.97 4.07 -2.69
C CYS A 221 8.48 4.10 -2.95
N LYS A 222 9.16 5.18 -2.56
CA LYS A 222 10.59 5.39 -2.77
C LYS A 222 11.43 4.64 -1.74
N TYR A 223 11.01 4.64 -0.47
CA TYR A 223 11.88 4.25 0.64
C TYR A 223 11.41 3.05 1.46
N ILE A 224 10.09 2.81 1.58
CA ILE A 224 9.55 1.81 2.52
C ILE A 224 8.89 0.64 1.78
N CYS A 225 8.13 0.92 0.72
CA CYS A 225 7.26 -0.04 0.05
C CYS A 225 8.01 -1.30 -0.45
N PRO A 226 7.83 -2.47 0.20
CA PRO A 226 8.50 -3.72 -0.18
C PRO A 226 7.92 -4.29 -1.49
N LEU A 227 6.61 -4.12 -1.74
CA LEU A 227 6.00 -4.47 -3.02
C LEU A 227 6.66 -3.72 -4.18
N GLY A 228 6.92 -2.43 -4.00
CA GLY A 228 7.62 -1.61 -4.99
C GLY A 228 9.06 -2.05 -5.21
N ALA A 229 9.74 -2.56 -4.19
CA ALA A 229 11.06 -3.17 -4.32
C ALA A 229 10.99 -4.50 -5.08
N PHE A 230 10.01 -5.36 -4.76
CA PHE A 230 9.80 -6.64 -5.42
C PHE A 230 9.53 -6.47 -6.92
N LEU A 231 8.57 -5.61 -7.27
CA LEU A 231 8.29 -5.24 -8.67
C LEU A 231 9.48 -4.53 -9.33
N GLY A 232 10.30 -3.80 -8.57
CA GLY A 232 11.57 -3.23 -9.04
C GLY A 232 12.59 -4.27 -9.47
N LEU A 233 12.75 -5.34 -8.70
CA LEU A 233 13.62 -6.46 -9.06
C LEU A 233 13.12 -7.16 -10.33
N LEU A 234 11.81 -7.33 -10.50
CA LEU A 234 11.22 -7.92 -11.71
C LEU A 234 11.36 -7.01 -12.94
N SER A 235 11.21 -5.70 -12.76
CA SER A 235 11.29 -4.72 -13.84
C SER A 235 12.66 -4.59 -14.51
N ARG A 236 13.72 -5.22 -13.96
CA ARG A 236 15.02 -5.31 -14.64
C ARG A 236 14.94 -6.03 -15.99
N TYR A 237 13.95 -6.91 -16.13
CA TYR A 237 13.64 -7.67 -17.34
C TYR A 237 12.64 -6.97 -18.27
N ALA A 238 12.14 -5.79 -17.88
CA ALA A 238 11.17 -5.01 -18.66
C ALA A 238 11.63 -4.82 -20.11
N LEU A 239 10.75 -5.11 -21.06
CA LEU A 239 10.98 -4.85 -22.48
C LEU A 239 10.88 -3.35 -22.77
N LEU A 240 9.93 -2.67 -22.13
CA LEU A 240 9.72 -1.24 -22.23
C LEU A 240 10.71 -0.49 -21.33
N LYS A 241 11.64 0.26 -21.92
CA LYS A 241 12.67 1.03 -21.20
C LYS A 241 12.70 2.48 -21.64
N ARG A 242 13.13 3.36 -20.73
CA ARG A 242 13.50 4.75 -21.06
C ARG A 242 14.87 4.75 -21.73
N SER A 243 15.01 5.54 -22.80
CA SER A 243 16.30 5.93 -23.36
C SER A 243 16.38 7.44 -23.52
N VAL A 244 17.61 7.92 -23.71
CA VAL A 244 17.92 9.34 -23.91
C VAL A 244 18.75 9.44 -25.19
N SER A 245 18.36 10.32 -26.12
CA SER A 245 19.11 10.60 -27.35
C SER A 245 20.33 11.48 -27.08
N GLU A 246 21.21 11.60 -28.08
CA GLU A 246 22.40 12.45 -27.99
C GLU A 246 22.05 13.96 -27.96
N ASP A 247 20.82 14.34 -28.33
CA ASP A 247 20.33 15.71 -28.30
C ASP A 247 20.11 16.26 -26.87
N CYS A 248 20.34 15.44 -25.85
CA CYS A 248 20.20 15.84 -24.45
C CYS A 248 21.27 16.88 -24.06
N ASN A 249 20.80 18.05 -23.63
CA ASN A 249 21.65 19.16 -23.20
C ASN A 249 21.91 19.22 -21.68
N GLY A 250 21.53 18.19 -20.91
CA GLY A 250 21.81 18.13 -19.46
C GLY A 250 21.04 19.15 -18.59
N CYS A 251 19.87 19.63 -19.02
CA CYS A 251 19.10 20.68 -18.32
C CYS A 251 18.44 20.27 -16.98
N GLY A 252 18.48 18.98 -16.59
CA GLY A 252 17.90 18.48 -15.34
C GLY A 252 16.36 18.58 -15.21
N ALA A 253 15.62 18.88 -16.28
CA ALA A 253 14.15 18.99 -16.23
C ALA A 253 13.46 17.64 -15.94
N CYS A 254 13.97 16.57 -16.55
CA CYS A 254 13.50 15.20 -16.33
C CYS A 254 13.70 14.75 -14.87
N GLN A 255 14.80 15.16 -14.23
CA GLN A 255 15.13 14.83 -12.84
C GLN A 255 14.15 15.49 -11.87
N ARG A 256 13.88 16.79 -12.03
CA ARG A 256 12.93 17.53 -11.19
C ARG A 256 11.51 16.98 -11.28
N SER A 257 11.16 16.37 -12.42
CA SER A 257 9.85 15.78 -12.67
C SER A 257 9.76 14.30 -12.30
N CYS A 258 10.89 13.64 -11.99
CA CYS A 258 10.95 12.22 -11.65
C CYS A 258 10.39 11.95 -10.25
N GLN A 259 9.21 11.33 -10.19
CA GLN A 259 8.56 10.97 -8.94
C GLN A 259 9.03 9.64 -8.35
N GLY A 260 9.75 8.82 -9.13
CA GLY A 260 10.24 7.51 -8.70
C GLY A 260 11.63 7.52 -8.05
N GLY A 261 12.37 8.63 -8.18
CA GLY A 261 13.77 8.67 -7.72
C GLY A 261 14.75 7.88 -8.60
N ALA A 262 14.37 7.57 -9.84
CA ALA A 262 15.23 6.86 -10.81
C ALA A 262 16.40 7.71 -11.35
N CYS A 263 16.27 9.04 -11.28
CA CYS A 263 17.31 10.00 -11.65
C CYS A 263 18.11 10.39 -10.40
N LEU A 264 19.39 10.03 -10.33
CA LEU A 264 20.30 10.50 -9.28
C LEU A 264 20.93 11.85 -9.65
N PRO A 265 21.30 12.69 -8.66
CA PRO A 265 22.22 13.81 -8.91
C PRO A 265 23.54 13.26 -9.47
N GLY A 266 23.89 13.64 -10.70
CA GLY A 266 25.03 13.11 -11.44
C GLY A 266 24.68 12.05 -12.50
N SER A 267 23.39 11.77 -12.76
CA SER A 267 22.98 11.19 -14.06
C SER A 267 23.53 12.04 -15.22
N PRO A 268 23.80 11.50 -16.43
CA PRO A 268 24.23 12.31 -17.58
C PRO A 268 23.29 13.49 -17.89
N ASP A 269 22.11 13.51 -17.27
CA ASP A 269 21.12 14.57 -17.28
C ASP A 269 21.45 15.76 -16.33
N VAL A 270 22.66 15.81 -15.72
CA VAL A 270 23.16 16.91 -14.85
C VAL A 270 24.37 17.58 -15.47
N ALA A 271 24.24 18.88 -15.77
CA ALA A 271 25.38 19.76 -16.00
C ALA A 271 26.27 19.80 -14.74
N ILE A 272 27.44 19.17 -14.82
CA ILE A 272 28.58 19.47 -13.96
C ILE A 272 29.46 20.45 -14.77
N PRO A 273 29.98 21.55 -14.17
CA PRO A 273 30.77 22.55 -14.89
C PRO A 273 32.03 22.01 -15.58
N ASP A 274 32.54 20.86 -15.14
CA ASP A 274 33.78 20.28 -15.67
C ASP A 274 33.52 19.09 -16.61
N LYS A 275 33.70 19.34 -17.90
CA LYS A 275 33.50 18.40 -19.03
C LYS A 275 34.53 17.25 -19.10
N ALA A 276 35.38 17.05 -18.10
CA ALA A 276 36.45 16.06 -18.15
C ALA A 276 36.21 14.93 -17.14
N LYS A 277 35.81 13.74 -17.65
CA LYS A 277 35.61 12.46 -16.92
C LYS A 277 34.26 12.25 -16.22
N ILE A 278 33.14 12.49 -16.91
CA ILE A 278 31.84 11.96 -16.48
C ILE A 278 31.74 10.48 -16.90
N LYS A 279 32.16 9.56 -16.02
CA LYS A 279 31.80 8.13 -16.16
C LYS A 279 30.26 8.04 -16.20
N LYS A 280 29.68 7.42 -17.24
CA LYS A 280 28.26 7.03 -17.32
C LYS A 280 27.77 6.49 -15.98
N LYS A 281 27.16 7.32 -15.14
CA LYS A 281 26.47 6.91 -13.92
C LYS A 281 25.11 7.55 -13.92
N GLU A 282 23.99 6.94 -13.58
CA GLU A 282 23.55 5.56 -13.78
C GLU A 282 22.03 5.59 -13.53
N TRP A 283 21.22 5.53 -14.59
CA TRP A 283 19.76 5.53 -14.47
C TRP A 283 19.33 4.24 -13.77
N LYS A 284 18.54 4.35 -12.69
CA LYS A 284 18.06 3.18 -11.96
C LYS A 284 16.74 2.70 -12.54
N GLY A 285 16.82 1.75 -13.48
CA GLY A 285 15.64 1.15 -14.12
C GLY A 285 14.63 0.61 -13.12
N ALA A 286 15.10 -0.07 -12.07
CA ALA A 286 14.26 -0.63 -11.01
C ALA A 286 13.44 0.40 -10.21
N GLU A 287 13.85 1.68 -10.23
CA GLU A 287 13.17 2.79 -9.56
C GLU A 287 12.17 3.51 -10.47
N CYS A 288 12.20 3.25 -11.78
CA CYS A 288 11.30 3.88 -12.73
C CYS A 288 9.88 3.34 -12.54
N LEU A 289 8.93 4.22 -12.21
CA LEU A 289 7.51 3.91 -12.08
C LEU A 289 6.76 3.91 -13.43
N MET A 290 7.48 4.05 -14.55
CA MET A 290 6.91 4.16 -15.90
C MET A 290 5.80 5.22 -15.99
N CYS A 291 5.99 6.35 -15.31
CA CYS A 291 4.99 7.41 -15.19
C CYS A 291 5.02 8.42 -16.35
N LEU A 292 6.05 8.37 -17.20
CA LEU A 292 6.26 9.22 -18.37
C LEU A 292 6.36 10.74 -18.11
N ASN A 293 6.39 11.17 -16.84
CA ASN A 293 6.50 12.60 -16.48
C ASN A 293 7.80 13.28 -16.93
N CYS A 294 8.81 12.53 -17.36
CA CYS A 294 10.09 13.07 -17.81
C CYS A 294 10.14 13.39 -19.31
N ASP A 295 9.09 13.03 -20.06
CA ASP A 295 8.96 13.29 -21.50
C ASP A 295 8.49 14.73 -21.75
N ASP A 296 7.27 15.07 -21.29
CA ASP A 296 6.65 16.41 -21.46
C ASP A 296 7.54 17.63 -21.10
N PRO A 297 8.35 17.64 -20.02
CA PRO A 297 9.17 18.80 -19.66
C PRO A 297 10.50 18.88 -20.40
N CYS A 298 10.82 17.96 -21.32
CA CYS A 298 12.10 17.94 -22.03
C CYS A 298 12.12 18.96 -23.19
N PRO A 299 12.95 20.02 -23.15
CA PRO A 299 12.95 21.06 -24.19
C PRO A 299 13.48 20.57 -25.55
N LYS A 300 14.22 19.44 -25.56
CA LYS A 300 14.80 18.84 -26.76
C LYS A 300 14.08 17.56 -27.20
N ASN A 301 13.01 17.16 -26.50
CA ASN A 301 12.34 15.86 -26.74
C ASN A 301 13.31 14.65 -26.80
N ALA A 302 14.42 14.74 -26.07
CA ALA A 302 15.48 13.73 -26.09
C ALA A 302 15.13 12.46 -25.28
N VAL A 303 14.08 12.51 -24.45
CA VAL A 303 13.62 11.38 -23.64
C VAL A 303 12.59 10.59 -24.43
N SER A 304 12.76 9.27 -24.54
CA SER A 304 11.76 8.43 -25.18
C SER A 304 11.65 7.07 -24.50
N PHE A 305 10.49 6.44 -24.66
CA PHE A 305 10.19 5.12 -24.12
C PHE A 305 9.96 4.17 -25.30
N GLY A 306 10.66 3.05 -25.30
CA GLY A 306 10.59 2.09 -26.41
C GLY A 306 10.88 0.67 -25.97
N PHE A 307 10.41 -0.28 -26.78
CA PHE A 307 10.68 -1.69 -26.60
C PHE A 307 12.09 -2.05 -27.10
N PHE A 308 12.75 -3.01 -26.44
CA PHE A 308 14.00 -3.64 -26.88
C PHE A 308 15.23 -2.73 -27.03
N ARG A 309 15.24 -1.55 -26.40
CA ARG A 309 16.43 -0.66 -26.41
C ARG A 309 17.55 -1.18 -25.50
N LYS A 310 18.82 -0.99 -25.92
CA LYS A 310 20.03 -1.43 -25.20
C LYS A 310 20.03 -0.89 -23.75
N PRO A 311 20.37 -1.72 -22.75
CA PRO A 311 20.29 -1.34 -21.35
C PRO A 311 21.39 -0.34 -20.96
N THR A 312 20.99 0.75 -20.30
CA THR A 312 21.86 1.59 -19.46
C THR A 312 21.30 1.63 -18.04
N SER A 313 20.96 0.45 -17.49
CA SER A 313 20.55 0.35 -16.09
C SER A 313 21.77 0.23 -15.19
N ALA A 314 21.83 1.10 -14.19
CA ALA A 314 22.67 0.96 -13.02
C ALA A 314 22.53 -0.42 -12.37
N THR A 315 23.64 -0.95 -11.85
CA THR A 315 23.58 -2.14 -10.99
C THR A 315 23.01 -1.74 -9.63
N LEU A 316 22.13 -2.59 -9.08
CA LEU A 316 21.56 -2.36 -7.76
C LEU A 316 22.57 -2.74 -6.68
N ASP A 317 23.34 -1.76 -6.19
CA ASP A 317 24.28 -2.00 -5.09
C ASP A 317 23.65 -1.72 -3.72
N LEU A 318 23.28 -2.81 -3.04
CA LEU A 318 22.75 -2.82 -1.66
C LEU A 318 23.88 -2.92 -0.61
N GLY A 319 25.08 -3.34 -1.02
CA GLY A 319 26.20 -3.70 -0.14
C GLY A 319 26.03 -5.07 0.52
N LYS A 320 26.97 -5.99 0.27
CA LYS A 320 26.91 -7.39 0.75
C LYS A 320 26.65 -7.51 2.26
N ARG A 321 27.34 -6.71 3.08
CA ARG A 321 27.20 -6.72 4.55
C ARG A 321 25.79 -6.37 5.02
N ARG A 322 25.11 -5.42 4.35
CA ARG A 322 23.74 -5.01 4.71
C ARG A 322 22.72 -6.07 4.33
N VAL A 323 22.89 -6.67 3.15
CA VAL A 323 22.04 -7.79 2.71
C VAL A 323 22.18 -8.95 3.69
N LEU A 324 23.41 -9.33 4.04
CA LEU A 324 23.64 -10.37 5.05
C LEU A 324 22.99 -10.00 6.39
N GLY A 325 23.13 -8.75 6.83
CA GLY A 325 22.43 -8.26 8.03
C GLY A 325 20.91 -8.42 7.95
N SER A 326 20.27 -8.09 6.82
CA SER A 326 18.82 -8.27 6.63
C SER A 326 18.39 -9.73 6.58
N VAL A 327 19.22 -10.61 6.03
CA VAL A 327 18.98 -12.06 6.03
C VAL A 327 19.08 -12.60 7.45
N LEU A 328 20.15 -12.28 8.18
CA LEU A 328 20.33 -12.70 9.57
C LEU A 328 19.19 -12.18 10.47
N ALA A 329 18.78 -10.92 10.28
CA ALA A 329 17.63 -10.36 11.00
C ALA A 329 16.33 -11.10 10.67
N GLY A 330 16.11 -11.47 9.40
CA GLY A 330 14.93 -12.24 8.98
C GLY A 330 14.93 -13.66 9.55
N MET A 331 16.09 -14.33 9.57
CA MET A 331 16.26 -15.66 10.19
C MET A 331 16.01 -15.59 11.70
N ALA A 332 16.51 -14.54 12.35
CA ALA A 332 16.31 -14.31 13.77
C ALA A 332 14.90 -13.85 14.13
N ALA A 333 14.08 -13.39 13.18
CA ALA A 333 12.74 -12.86 13.46
C ALA A 333 11.83 -13.89 14.14
N ALA A 334 11.79 -15.13 13.64
CA ALA A 334 10.98 -16.19 14.21
C ALA A 334 11.35 -16.50 15.67
N PRO A 335 12.60 -16.84 16.03
CA PRO A 335 12.96 -17.08 17.42
C PRO A 335 12.78 -15.82 18.27
N LEU A 336 13.14 -14.63 17.80
CA LEU A 336 13.01 -13.39 18.58
C LEU A 336 11.56 -13.02 18.90
N LEU A 337 10.64 -13.25 17.98
CA LEU A 337 9.23 -12.98 18.22
C LEU A 337 8.62 -14.07 19.13
N ARG A 338 9.14 -15.31 19.07
CA ARG A 338 8.60 -16.48 19.77
C ARG A 338 9.23 -16.80 21.12
N ILE A 339 10.34 -16.17 21.50
CA ILE A 339 10.93 -16.30 22.84
C ILE A 339 10.14 -15.57 23.92
N THR A 340 9.21 -14.71 23.52
CA THR A 340 8.39 -13.95 24.47
C THR A 340 7.22 -14.80 24.97
N PRO A 341 6.80 -14.65 26.25
CA PRO A 341 5.59 -15.32 26.74
C PRO A 341 4.34 -15.00 25.90
N LEU A 342 4.36 -13.85 25.22
CA LEU A 342 3.31 -13.38 24.31
C LEU A 342 3.12 -14.26 23.06
N ALA A 343 4.09 -15.11 22.72
CA ALA A 343 3.98 -16.00 21.57
C ALA A 343 3.34 -17.35 21.90
N LYS A 344 3.21 -17.69 23.19
CA LYS A 344 2.59 -18.95 23.61
C LYS A 344 1.08 -18.75 23.61
N THR A 345 0.39 -19.52 22.76
CA THR A 345 -1.07 -19.49 22.63
C THR A 345 -1.73 -19.75 23.98
N GLY A 346 -2.65 -18.87 24.38
CA GLY A 346 -3.34 -18.93 25.68
C GLY A 346 -2.57 -18.36 26.88
N VAL A 347 -1.30 -17.94 26.73
CA VAL A 347 -0.53 -17.27 27.80
C VAL A 347 -0.59 -15.75 27.69
N ALA A 348 -0.62 -15.20 26.47
CA ALA A 348 -0.77 -13.76 26.26
C ALA A 348 -2.15 -13.26 26.70
N GLU A 349 -3.21 -13.99 26.34
CA GLU A 349 -4.58 -13.76 26.77
C GLU A 349 -5.36 -15.09 26.67
N PRO A 350 -5.81 -15.70 27.78
CA PRO A 350 -6.61 -16.94 27.76
C PRO A 350 -7.93 -16.81 26.99
N THR A 351 -8.37 -15.57 26.76
CA THR A 351 -9.63 -15.23 26.10
C THR A 351 -9.47 -14.81 24.64
N LEU A 352 -8.32 -15.07 24.00
CA LEU A 352 -8.12 -14.81 22.57
C LEU A 352 -9.10 -15.67 21.73
N ILE A 353 -10.15 -15.03 21.23
CA ILE A 353 -11.17 -15.68 20.39
C ILE A 353 -11.03 -15.18 18.96
N ARG A 354 -10.87 -16.12 18.01
CA ARG A 354 -10.90 -15.85 16.57
C ARG A 354 -12.33 -15.94 16.02
N PRO A 355 -12.64 -15.27 14.89
CA PRO A 355 -13.93 -15.44 14.24
C PRO A 355 -14.19 -16.92 13.89
N PRO A 356 -15.47 -17.36 13.88
CA PRO A 356 -15.82 -18.71 13.45
C PRO A 356 -15.27 -19.03 12.06
N GLY A 357 -14.81 -20.27 11.87
CA GLY A 357 -14.18 -20.71 10.63
C GLY A 357 -12.70 -20.31 10.49
N ALA A 358 -12.13 -19.57 11.46
CA ALA A 358 -10.70 -19.36 11.53
C ALA A 358 -9.94 -20.69 11.76
N LEU A 359 -8.73 -20.75 11.22
CA LEU A 359 -7.81 -21.86 11.43
C LEU A 359 -7.25 -21.84 12.87
N ALA A 360 -6.56 -22.92 13.25
CA ALA A 360 -5.72 -22.91 14.44
C ALA A 360 -4.75 -21.72 14.43
N GLU A 361 -4.54 -21.11 15.60
CA GLU A 361 -3.85 -19.82 15.75
C GLU A 361 -2.51 -19.73 15.02
N GLU A 362 -1.69 -20.77 15.11
CA GLU A 362 -0.39 -20.81 14.42
C GLU A 362 -0.53 -20.70 12.89
N MET A 363 -1.50 -21.42 12.32
CA MET A 363 -1.76 -21.37 10.87
C MET A 363 -2.51 -20.11 10.46
N PHE A 364 -3.35 -19.57 11.35
CA PHE A 364 -4.07 -18.33 11.13
C PHE A 364 -3.11 -17.14 10.99
N ILE A 365 -2.18 -16.97 11.93
CA ILE A 365 -1.20 -15.87 11.90
C ILE A 365 -0.26 -15.96 10.69
N LYS A 366 0.10 -17.17 10.25
CA LYS A 366 0.90 -17.40 9.03
C LYS A 366 0.18 -16.98 7.75
N ARG A 367 -1.15 -16.93 7.74
CA ARG A 367 -1.97 -16.56 6.57
C ARG A 367 -2.52 -15.14 6.62
N CYS A 368 -2.83 -14.64 7.81
CA CYS A 368 -3.47 -13.34 7.97
C CYS A 368 -2.54 -12.20 7.50
N VAL A 369 -3.00 -11.43 6.53
CA VAL A 369 -2.28 -10.27 5.98
C VAL A 369 -2.65 -8.96 6.67
N LYS A 370 -3.47 -9.00 7.72
CA LYS A 370 -3.81 -7.83 8.57
C LYS A 370 -4.39 -6.65 7.75
N CYS A 371 -5.19 -6.96 6.72
CA CYS A 371 -5.88 -5.98 5.88
C CYS A 371 -7.09 -5.33 6.59
N GLY A 372 -7.68 -6.03 7.56
CA GLY A 372 -8.82 -5.55 8.34
C GLY A 372 -10.17 -5.59 7.64
N GLU A 373 -10.30 -6.26 6.49
CA GLU A 373 -11.60 -6.43 5.80
C GLU A 373 -12.60 -7.21 6.63
N CYS A 374 -12.17 -8.30 7.28
CA CYS A 374 -13.05 -9.10 8.14
C CYS A 374 -13.64 -8.29 9.31
N MET A 375 -12.86 -7.35 9.85
CA MET A 375 -13.32 -6.43 10.90
C MET A 375 -14.31 -5.40 10.35
N LYS A 376 -14.08 -4.91 9.13
CA LYS A 376 -14.99 -3.98 8.46
C LYS A 376 -16.36 -4.59 8.20
N VAL A 377 -16.42 -5.83 7.72
CA VAL A 377 -17.70 -6.49 7.37
C VAL A 377 -18.44 -7.05 8.60
N CYS A 378 -17.88 -6.90 9.80
CA CYS A 378 -18.49 -7.36 11.04
C CYS A 378 -19.68 -6.46 11.42
N ILE A 379 -20.90 -6.95 11.20
CA ILE A 379 -22.15 -6.20 11.44
C ILE A 379 -22.35 -5.76 12.90
N THR A 380 -21.77 -6.47 13.86
CA THR A 380 -21.87 -6.14 15.29
C THR A 380 -20.68 -5.30 15.77
N GLY A 381 -19.63 -5.13 14.94
CA GLY A 381 -18.37 -4.50 15.38
C GLY A 381 -17.58 -5.31 16.41
N GLY A 382 -17.96 -6.57 16.66
CA GLY A 382 -17.29 -7.42 17.66
C GLY A 382 -15.84 -7.78 17.29
N LEU A 383 -15.49 -7.81 16.00
CA LEU A 383 -14.12 -8.06 15.54
C LEU A 383 -13.27 -6.80 15.63
N GLN A 384 -12.21 -6.87 16.43
CA GLN A 384 -11.33 -5.76 16.78
C GLN A 384 -9.88 -6.07 16.40
N PRO A 385 -9.06 -5.05 16.13
CA PRO A 385 -7.63 -5.26 15.85
C PRO A 385 -6.91 -5.61 17.15
N ALA A 386 -6.22 -6.74 17.19
CA ALA A 386 -5.36 -7.14 18.30
C ALA A 386 -4.12 -6.22 18.40
N PHE A 387 -3.66 -5.95 19.61
CA PHE A 387 -2.40 -5.27 19.90
C PHE A 387 -1.30 -6.27 20.27
N LEU A 388 -1.44 -6.91 21.44
CA LEU A 388 -0.47 -7.87 21.99
C LEU A 388 -1.12 -9.22 22.40
N GLU A 389 -2.45 -9.31 22.34
CA GLU A 389 -3.26 -10.48 22.73
C GLU A 389 -2.93 -11.70 21.86
N ALA A 390 -2.57 -11.47 20.59
CA ALA A 390 -2.14 -12.50 19.63
C ALA A 390 -0.61 -12.55 19.46
N GLY A 391 0.13 -12.02 20.42
CA GLY A 391 1.58 -11.83 20.33
C GLY A 391 2.00 -10.75 19.32
N LEU A 392 3.30 -10.49 19.25
CA LEU A 392 3.87 -9.49 18.34
C LEU A 392 3.66 -9.84 16.85
N GLU A 393 3.60 -11.13 16.52
CA GLU A 393 3.28 -11.60 15.17
C GLU A 393 1.82 -11.30 14.80
N GLY A 394 0.91 -11.27 15.78
CA GLY A 394 -0.52 -11.08 15.62
C GLY A 394 -1.01 -9.64 15.70
N ILE A 395 -0.13 -8.64 15.74
CA ILE A 395 -0.57 -7.23 15.75
C ILE A 395 -1.50 -6.92 14.57
N TRP A 396 -2.62 -6.29 14.88
CA TRP A 396 -3.73 -5.94 13.98
C TRP A 396 -4.44 -7.13 13.30
N SER A 397 -4.23 -8.34 13.80
CA SER A 397 -5.08 -9.49 13.45
C SER A 397 -6.45 -9.39 14.14
N PRO A 398 -7.53 -9.98 13.59
CA PRO A 398 -8.88 -9.83 14.15
C PRO A 398 -9.08 -10.69 15.41
N VAL A 399 -9.46 -10.06 16.52
CA VAL A 399 -9.92 -10.73 17.75
C VAL A 399 -11.38 -10.40 18.00
N LEU A 400 -12.18 -11.39 18.38
CA LEU A 400 -13.56 -11.19 18.78
C LEU A 400 -13.60 -10.69 20.23
N VAL A 401 -14.25 -9.54 20.45
CA VAL A 401 -14.48 -8.97 21.78
C VAL A 401 -15.99 -8.94 22.04
N PRO A 402 -16.55 -9.99 22.70
CA PRO A 402 -18.00 -10.14 22.88
C PRO A 402 -18.68 -8.96 23.60
N ARG A 403 -17.94 -8.22 24.44
CA ARG A 403 -18.44 -7.02 25.13
C ARG A 403 -18.71 -5.85 24.19
N ILE A 404 -18.01 -5.78 23.07
CA ILE A 404 -18.22 -4.74 22.04
C ILE A 404 -19.30 -5.19 21.06
N GLY A 405 -19.26 -6.45 20.65
CA GLY A 405 -20.27 -7.05 19.78
C GLY A 405 -20.18 -8.57 19.77
N TYR A 406 -21.32 -9.24 19.76
CA TYR A 406 -21.40 -10.69 19.67
C TYR A 406 -21.25 -11.18 18.23
N CYS A 407 -20.98 -12.47 18.03
CA CYS A 407 -20.99 -13.08 16.71
C CYS A 407 -22.41 -13.55 16.38
N GLU A 408 -22.99 -13.03 15.29
CA GLU A 408 -24.31 -13.44 14.82
C GLU A 408 -24.27 -14.86 14.23
N PHE A 409 -25.18 -15.74 14.66
CA PHE A 409 -25.08 -17.19 14.44
C PHE A 409 -25.12 -17.59 12.95
N ARG A 410 -25.87 -16.84 12.13
CA ARG A 410 -26.04 -17.14 10.69
C ARG A 410 -25.12 -16.29 9.79
N CYS A 411 -24.23 -15.50 10.37
CA CYS A 411 -23.36 -14.58 9.62
C CYS A 411 -22.09 -15.28 9.14
N THR A 412 -21.80 -15.21 7.84
CA THR A 412 -20.59 -15.78 7.22
C THR A 412 -19.69 -14.74 6.54
N LEU A 413 -19.99 -13.46 6.71
CA LEU A 413 -19.37 -12.35 5.98
C LEU A 413 -17.84 -12.27 6.14
N CYS A 414 -17.33 -12.48 7.36
CA CYS A 414 -15.89 -12.44 7.60
C CYS A 414 -15.13 -13.57 6.88
N GLY A 415 -15.76 -14.74 6.71
CA GLY A 415 -15.20 -15.86 5.94
C GLY A 415 -15.23 -15.63 4.43
N GLN A 416 -16.15 -14.81 3.91
CA GLN A 416 -16.23 -14.48 2.48
C GLN A 416 -15.11 -13.53 2.02
N VAL A 417 -14.56 -12.71 2.92
CA VAL A 417 -13.44 -11.80 2.62
C VAL A 417 -12.06 -12.38 2.95
N CYS A 418 -11.97 -13.41 3.80
CA CYS A 418 -10.70 -13.98 4.24
C CYS A 418 -10.18 -15.12 3.35
#